data_AF-A0A0F7CP82-F1
#
_entry.id   AF-A0A0F7CP82-F1
#
_cell.length_a   1.000
_cell.length_b   1.000
_cell.length_c   1.000
_cell.angle_alpha   90.00
_cell.angle_beta   90.00
_cell.angle_gamma   90.00
#
_symmetry.space_group_name_H-M   'P 1'
#
loop_
_entity.id
_entity.type
_entity.pdbx_description
1 polymer ?
#
loop_
_entity_poly.entity_id
_entity_poly.type
_entity_poly.pdbx_seq_one_letter_code
_entity_poly.pdbx_strand_id
1 'polypeptide(L)'
;MSAPLLLVTEVPVLTDAVDKAAETWSAHPTAPGSALFRSLDGEGLLVELTPLTGTDDIAEHADAHRAAADALAPLLAGDFRRQVVAFVEAPKDTDDPLPATPYLQLRHVEVKPPVYDGYRAWRERTIFEVVREHAEVEVFLAYHSLLSTEPGVLFVSGFSVEPDTYQAVFTSPAYQEIVRQAGDTYITDRGLYTRIYARVTA
;
A
#
# COMPACT_ATOMS: atom_id res chain seq x y z
N MET A 1 -12.29 -11.22 4.11
CA MET A 1 -10.98 -11.60 4.66
C MET A 1 -9.92 -11.12 3.71
N SER A 2 -8.87 -10.51 4.26
CA SER A 2 -7.71 -10.01 3.53
C SER A 2 -6.99 -11.11 2.73
N ALA A 3 -6.37 -10.70 1.61
CA ALA A 3 -5.64 -11.61 0.73
C ALA A 3 -4.39 -12.19 1.42
N PRO A 4 -4.06 -13.48 1.24
CA PRO A 4 -2.86 -14.07 1.85
C PRO A 4 -1.56 -13.51 1.26
N LEU A 5 -1.60 -13.15 -0.03
CA LEU A 5 -0.52 -12.50 -0.77
C LEU A 5 -1.09 -11.30 -1.52
N LEU A 6 -0.27 -10.27 -1.68
CA LEU A 6 -0.62 -9.05 -2.40
C LEU A 6 0.50 -8.70 -3.38
N LEU A 7 0.15 -8.58 -4.65
CA LEU A 7 0.99 -7.97 -5.68
C LEU A 7 0.71 -6.46 -5.69
N VAL A 8 1.74 -5.68 -5.39
CA VAL A 8 1.71 -4.21 -5.51
C VAL A 8 2.47 -3.83 -6.76
N THR A 9 1.79 -3.18 -7.71
CA THR A 9 2.38 -2.71 -8.97
C THR A 9 2.32 -1.19 -9.01
N GLU A 10 3.46 -0.54 -8.88
CA GLU A 10 3.60 0.90 -9.09
C GLU A 10 3.95 1.19 -10.55
N VAL A 11 3.29 2.19 -11.12
CA VAL A 11 3.41 2.58 -12.53
C VAL A 11 3.76 4.07 -12.59
N PRO A 12 5.04 4.43 -12.69
CA PRO A 12 5.46 5.81 -12.85
C PRO A 12 4.98 6.36 -14.19
N VAL A 13 4.23 7.45 -14.16
CA VAL A 13 3.63 8.08 -15.35
C VAL A 13 4.07 9.53 -15.45
N LEU A 14 4.04 10.07 -16.66
CA LEU A 14 4.25 11.50 -16.86
C LEU A 14 3.17 12.27 -16.09
N THR A 15 3.56 13.34 -15.38
CA THR A 15 2.69 14.07 -14.46
C THR A 15 1.42 14.62 -15.14
N ASP A 16 1.53 15.04 -16.40
CA ASP A 16 0.43 15.54 -17.23
C ASP A 16 -0.40 14.42 -17.90
N ALA A 17 0.03 13.17 -17.79
CA ALA A 17 -0.60 12.01 -18.41
C ALA A 17 -1.34 11.10 -17.42
N VAL A 18 -1.39 11.42 -16.11
CA VAL A 18 -1.92 10.54 -15.05
C VAL A 18 -3.33 10.06 -15.34
N ASP A 19 -4.26 10.98 -15.63
CA ASP A 19 -5.65 10.61 -15.88
C ASP A 19 -5.77 9.76 -17.15
N LYS A 20 -4.98 10.08 -18.19
CA LYS A 20 -4.98 9.29 -19.43
C LYS A 20 -4.39 7.90 -19.24
N ALA A 21 -3.35 7.79 -18.42
CA ALA A 21 -2.75 6.52 -18.06
C ALA A 21 -3.71 5.67 -17.21
N ALA A 22 -4.46 6.30 -16.29
CA ALA A 22 -5.46 5.62 -15.48
C ALA A 22 -6.61 5.07 -16.34
N GLU A 23 -7.11 5.85 -17.29
CA GLU A 23 -8.08 5.38 -18.30
C GLU A 23 -7.52 4.21 -19.12
N THR A 24 -6.29 4.36 -19.63
CA THR A 24 -5.63 3.35 -20.45
C THR A 24 -5.43 2.05 -19.67
N TRP A 25 -4.97 2.14 -18.42
CA TRP A 25 -4.80 0.98 -17.54
C TRP A 25 -6.13 0.30 -17.27
N SER A 26 -7.16 1.07 -16.91
CA SER A 26 -8.49 0.55 -16.55
C SER A 26 -9.21 -0.13 -17.72
N ALA A 27 -8.84 0.20 -18.96
CA ALA A 27 -9.36 -0.47 -20.16
C ALA A 27 -8.75 -1.86 -20.40
N HIS A 28 -7.65 -2.21 -19.74
CA HIS A 28 -7.02 -3.52 -19.85
C HIS A 28 -7.61 -4.49 -18.81
N PRO A 29 -7.74 -5.79 -19.14
CA PRO A 29 -8.16 -6.79 -18.16
C PRO A 29 -7.19 -6.83 -16.98
N THR A 30 -7.72 -6.64 -15.78
CA THR A 30 -7.00 -6.82 -14.51
C THR A 30 -7.51 -8.09 -13.82
N ALA A 31 -6.77 -8.55 -12.82
CA ALA A 31 -7.21 -9.71 -12.06
C ALA A 31 -8.53 -9.43 -11.33
N PRO A 32 -9.38 -10.45 -11.14
CA PRO A 32 -10.55 -10.32 -10.28
C PRO A 32 -10.16 -9.81 -8.89
N GLY A 33 -10.82 -8.74 -8.44
CA GLY A 33 -10.55 -8.12 -7.15
C GLY A 33 -9.38 -7.14 -7.12
N SER A 34 -8.69 -6.91 -8.24
CA SER A 34 -7.68 -5.84 -8.34
C SER A 34 -8.32 -4.46 -8.19
N ALA A 35 -7.55 -3.52 -7.66
CA ALA A 35 -7.95 -2.13 -7.53
C ALA A 35 -6.80 -1.19 -7.95
N LEU A 36 -7.13 -0.24 -8.82
CA LEU A 36 -6.22 0.80 -9.28
C LEU A 36 -6.45 2.08 -8.47
N PHE A 37 -5.34 2.74 -8.09
CA PHE A 37 -5.34 4.00 -7.38
C PHE A 37 -4.33 4.96 -8.00
N ARG A 38 -4.60 6.27 -7.87
CA ARG A 38 -3.68 7.35 -8.25
C ARG A 38 -3.12 8.03 -7.01
N SER A 39 -1.83 8.34 -7.04
CA SER A 39 -1.18 9.07 -5.94
C SER A 39 -1.74 10.48 -5.82
N LEU A 40 -1.93 10.96 -4.59
CA LEU A 40 -2.33 12.34 -4.29
C LEU A 40 -1.14 13.28 -4.12
N ASP A 41 0.09 12.77 -4.09
CA ASP A 41 1.30 13.55 -3.80
C ASP A 41 1.87 14.30 -5.02
N GLY A 42 1.16 14.30 -6.16
CA GLY A 42 1.50 15.11 -7.35
C GLY A 42 2.62 14.54 -8.24
N GLU A 43 3.19 13.38 -7.93
CA GLU A 43 4.39 12.84 -8.60
C GLU A 43 4.14 11.98 -9.85
N GLY A 44 2.92 11.94 -10.39
CA GLY A 44 2.64 11.12 -11.57
C GLY A 44 2.81 9.63 -11.30
N LEU A 45 1.93 9.05 -10.48
CA LEU A 45 2.03 7.64 -10.11
C LEU A 45 0.66 6.98 -9.99
N LEU A 46 0.55 5.80 -10.58
CA LEU A 46 -0.54 4.87 -10.32
C LEU A 46 -0.02 3.69 -9.51
N VAL A 47 -0.88 3.10 -8.68
CA VAL A 47 -0.63 1.84 -8.00
C VAL A 47 -1.81 0.90 -8.21
N GLU A 48 -1.52 -0.31 -8.65
CA GLU A 48 -2.48 -1.41 -8.67
C GLU A 48 -2.18 -2.36 -7.50
N LEU A 49 -3.21 -2.67 -6.74
CA LEU A 49 -3.21 -3.72 -5.74
C LEU A 49 -3.94 -4.94 -6.32
N THR A 50 -3.27 -6.08 -6.38
CA THR A 50 -3.80 -7.33 -6.93
C THR A 50 -3.71 -8.44 -5.89
N PRO A 51 -4.85 -8.94 -5.37
CA PRO A 51 -4.85 -10.03 -4.40
C PRO A 51 -4.39 -11.32 -5.10
N LEU A 52 -3.49 -12.07 -4.46
CA LEU A 52 -3.03 -13.37 -4.97
C LEU A 52 -3.44 -14.47 -4.00
N THR A 53 -3.77 -15.64 -4.54
CA THR A 53 -4.03 -16.85 -3.73
C THR A 53 -2.75 -17.64 -3.48
N GLY A 54 -1.79 -17.55 -4.40
CA GLY A 54 -0.48 -18.17 -4.31
C GLY A 54 0.53 -17.52 -5.25
N THR A 55 1.79 -17.96 -5.19
CA THR A 55 2.85 -17.43 -6.05
C THR A 55 2.70 -17.85 -7.51
N ASP A 56 1.94 -18.89 -7.79
CA ASP A 56 1.71 -19.38 -9.15
C ASP A 56 0.90 -18.38 -10.00
N ASP A 57 0.08 -17.54 -9.34
CA ASP A 57 -0.73 -16.48 -9.97
C ASP A 57 0.14 -15.37 -10.58
N ILE A 58 1.39 -15.22 -10.13
CA ILE A 58 2.28 -14.11 -10.54
C ILE A 58 2.54 -14.11 -12.05
N ALA A 59 2.69 -15.29 -12.66
CA ALA A 59 3.02 -15.40 -14.09
C ALA A 59 1.87 -14.88 -14.98
N GLU A 60 0.63 -15.21 -14.64
CA GLU A 60 -0.56 -14.76 -15.36
C GLU A 60 -0.70 -13.23 -15.30
N HIS A 61 -0.49 -12.63 -14.13
CA HIS A 61 -0.53 -11.18 -13.98
C HIS A 61 0.60 -10.47 -14.72
N ALA A 62 1.79 -11.06 -14.78
CA ALA A 62 2.92 -10.50 -15.51
C ALA A 62 2.64 -10.39 -17.02
N ASP A 63 1.92 -11.35 -17.59
CA ASP A 63 1.53 -11.32 -19.01
C ASP A 63 0.44 -10.27 -19.28
N ALA A 64 -0.56 -10.14 -18.41
CA ALA A 64 -1.57 -9.08 -18.50
C ALA A 64 -0.95 -7.68 -18.42
N HIS A 65 -0.02 -7.47 -17.48
CA HIS A 65 0.72 -6.20 -17.36
C HIS A 65 1.60 -5.91 -18.58
N ARG A 66 2.19 -6.92 -19.21
CA ARG A 66 2.99 -6.73 -20.43
C ARG A 66 2.13 -6.20 -21.58
N ALA A 67 0.92 -6.73 -21.74
CA ALA A 67 -0.02 -6.23 -22.74
C ALA A 67 -0.42 -4.77 -22.46
N ALA A 68 -0.66 -4.42 -21.19
CA ALA A 68 -0.95 -3.03 -20.80
C ALA A 68 0.25 -2.09 -20.99
N ALA A 69 1.48 -2.57 -20.73
CA ALA A 69 2.70 -1.78 -20.82
C ALA A 69 2.92 -1.19 -22.22
N ASP A 70 2.63 -1.95 -23.28
CA ASP A 70 2.77 -1.46 -24.66
C ASP A 70 1.82 -0.28 -24.94
N ALA A 71 0.59 -0.34 -24.45
CA ALA A 71 -0.39 0.74 -24.61
C ALA A 71 -0.06 1.96 -23.74
N LEU A 72 0.54 1.74 -22.56
CA LEU A 72 0.92 2.78 -21.62
C LEU A 72 2.25 3.45 -21.97
N ALA A 73 3.13 2.78 -22.73
CA ALA A 73 4.51 3.22 -22.98
C ALA A 73 4.66 4.73 -23.32
N PRO A 74 3.79 5.36 -24.13
CA PRO A 74 3.88 6.80 -24.42
C PRO A 74 3.60 7.72 -23.22
N LEU A 75 3.02 7.19 -22.15
CA LEU A 75 2.55 7.89 -20.95
C LEU A 75 3.45 7.61 -19.73
N LEU A 76 4.41 6.70 -19.84
CA LEU A 76 5.24 6.26 -18.71
C LEU A 76 6.42 7.22 -18.48
N ALA A 77 6.71 7.48 -17.20
CA ALA A 77 7.93 8.16 -16.77
C ALA A 77 9.04 7.17 -16.37
N GLY A 78 8.72 5.88 -16.27
CA GLY A 78 9.65 4.82 -15.89
C GLY A 78 9.03 3.43 -16.02
N ASP A 79 9.82 2.40 -15.71
CA ASP A 79 9.38 1.01 -15.73
C ASP A 79 8.47 0.68 -14.53
N PHE A 80 7.69 -0.40 -14.66
CA PHE A 80 6.78 -0.87 -13.63
C PHE A 80 7.58 -1.42 -12.47
N ARG A 81 7.24 -1.03 -11.25
CA ARG A 81 7.87 -1.54 -10.03
C ARG A 81 6.90 -2.48 -9.35
N ARG A 82 7.36 -3.69 -9.03
CA ARG A 82 6.48 -4.76 -8.53
C ARG A 82 7.08 -5.39 -7.30
N GLN A 83 6.22 -5.66 -6.33
CA GLN A 83 6.57 -6.43 -5.16
C GLN A 83 5.43 -7.35 -4.76
N VAL A 84 5.80 -8.51 -4.23
CA VAL A 84 4.87 -9.44 -3.58
C VAL A 84 5.12 -9.37 -2.08
N VAL A 85 4.04 -9.14 -1.35
CA VAL A 85 4.04 -9.09 0.12
C VAL A 85 3.06 -10.12 0.66
N ALA A 86 3.37 -10.69 1.83
CA ALA A 86 2.59 -11.75 2.48
C ALA A 86 1.88 -11.22 3.72
N PHE A 87 0.61 -11.60 3.90
CA PHE A 87 -0.19 -11.14 5.02
C PHE A 87 0.41 -11.57 6.37
N VAL A 88 0.34 -10.68 7.36
CA VAL A 88 0.84 -10.92 8.73
C VAL A 88 -0.28 -10.78 9.75
N GLU A 89 -0.95 -9.63 9.77
CA GLU A 89 -1.98 -9.31 10.75
C GLU A 89 -2.83 -8.11 10.32
N ALA A 90 -4.02 -7.96 10.92
CA ALA A 90 -4.97 -6.89 10.60
C ALA A 90 -5.63 -6.36 11.89
N PRO A 91 -5.14 -5.26 12.49
CA PRO A 91 -5.83 -4.63 13.63
C PRO A 91 -7.25 -4.14 13.30
N LYS A 92 -7.51 -3.82 12.02
CA LYS A 92 -8.84 -3.67 11.44
C LYS A 92 -8.87 -4.38 10.08
N ASP A 93 -9.56 -5.50 10.01
CA ASP A 93 -9.60 -6.32 8.79
C ASP A 93 -10.66 -5.81 7.79
N THR A 94 -10.77 -6.49 6.65
CA THR A 94 -11.74 -6.22 5.58
C THR A 94 -12.51 -7.49 5.20
N ASP A 95 -13.78 -7.32 4.82
CA ASP A 95 -14.64 -8.41 4.35
C ASP A 95 -14.21 -8.92 2.97
N ASP A 96 -13.62 -8.06 2.15
CA ASP A 96 -13.09 -8.37 0.82
C ASP A 96 -11.56 -8.54 0.83
N PRO A 97 -10.94 -9.15 -0.21
CA PRO A 97 -9.49 -9.32 -0.28
C PRO A 97 -8.67 -8.03 -0.17
N LEU A 98 -9.26 -6.89 -0.57
CA LEU A 98 -8.70 -5.55 -0.49
C LEU A 98 -9.70 -4.58 0.16
N PRO A 99 -9.24 -3.46 0.75
CA PRO A 99 -10.15 -2.40 1.21
C PRO A 99 -11.03 -1.87 0.07
N ALA A 100 -12.33 -1.77 0.30
CA ALA A 100 -13.28 -1.21 -0.65
C ALA A 100 -13.34 0.34 -0.61
N THR A 101 -12.50 0.97 0.21
CA THR A 101 -12.52 2.41 0.51
C THR A 101 -12.11 3.28 -0.68
N PRO A 102 -12.56 4.55 -0.75
CA PRO A 102 -12.20 5.47 -1.83
C PRO A 102 -10.75 5.96 -1.73
N TYR A 103 -10.16 5.95 -0.54
CA TYR A 103 -8.77 6.30 -0.34
C TYR A 103 -7.99 5.17 0.34
N LEU A 104 -6.68 5.19 0.11
CA LEU A 104 -5.75 4.22 0.63
C LEU A 104 -4.43 4.89 0.98
N GLN A 105 -3.82 4.50 2.09
CA GLN A 105 -2.42 4.82 2.41
C GLN A 105 -1.59 3.54 2.37
N LEU A 106 -0.48 3.59 1.64
CA LEU A 106 0.58 2.59 1.74
C LEU A 106 1.71 3.15 2.60
N ARG A 107 2.15 2.37 3.58
CA ARG A 107 3.23 2.75 4.49
C ARG A 107 4.25 1.62 4.63
N HIS A 108 5.47 1.86 4.18
CA HIS A 108 6.59 0.94 4.31
C HIS A 108 7.42 1.23 5.56
N VAL A 109 7.72 0.16 6.31
CA VAL A 109 8.55 0.21 7.51
C VAL A 109 9.57 -0.92 7.51
N GLU A 110 10.86 -0.57 7.46
CA GLU A 110 11.94 -1.54 7.63
C GLU A 110 12.33 -1.64 9.11
N VAL A 111 12.18 -2.83 9.69
CA VAL A 111 12.45 -3.10 11.10
C VAL A 111 13.80 -3.81 11.23
N LYS A 112 14.61 -3.39 12.20
CA LYS A 112 15.87 -4.04 12.56
C LYS A 112 15.62 -5.50 12.96
N PRO A 113 16.23 -6.50 12.29
CA PRO A 113 15.97 -7.91 12.58
C PRO A 113 16.14 -8.33 14.04
N PRO A 114 17.17 -7.88 14.80
CA PRO A 114 17.36 -8.31 16.19
C PRO A 114 16.26 -7.90 17.16
N VAL A 115 15.40 -6.94 16.79
CA VAL A 115 14.35 -6.39 17.67
C VAL A 115 12.95 -6.59 17.08
N TYR A 116 12.81 -7.42 16.04
CA TYR A 116 11.56 -7.60 15.31
C TYR A 116 10.39 -8.06 16.20
N ASP A 117 10.61 -9.06 17.06
CA ASP A 117 9.57 -9.54 17.97
C ASP A 117 9.17 -8.47 19.00
N GLY A 118 10.16 -7.72 19.49
CA GLY A 118 9.94 -6.57 20.36
C GLY A 118 9.12 -5.47 19.68
N TYR A 119 9.39 -5.20 18.40
CA TYR A 119 8.62 -4.28 17.59
C TYR A 119 7.18 -4.75 17.40
N ARG A 120 6.95 -6.05 17.12
CA ARG A 120 5.60 -6.61 16.98
C ARG A 120 4.79 -6.45 18.27
N ALA A 121 5.37 -6.80 19.42
CA ALA A 121 4.72 -6.62 20.71
C ALA A 121 4.48 -5.13 21.04
N TRP A 122 5.42 -4.26 20.69
CA TRP A 122 5.31 -2.81 20.91
C TRP A 122 4.24 -2.16 20.02
N ARG A 123 4.16 -2.50 18.72
CA ARG A 123 3.19 -1.90 17.80
C ARG A 123 1.75 -2.28 18.13
N GLU A 124 1.54 -3.50 18.65
CA GLU A 124 0.24 -4.01 19.09
C GLU A 124 -0.38 -3.12 20.18
N ARG A 125 0.44 -2.70 21.15
CA ARG A 125 0.03 -1.86 22.29
C ARG A 125 0.23 -0.36 22.08
N THR A 126 0.48 0.07 20.84
CA THR A 126 0.70 1.50 20.50
C THR A 126 0.01 1.84 19.19
N ILE A 127 0.66 1.60 18.06
CA ILE A 127 0.15 1.92 16.71
C ILE A 127 -1.24 1.30 16.51
N PHE A 128 -1.41 0.04 16.89
CA PHE A 128 -2.66 -0.66 16.65
C PHE A 128 -3.78 -0.24 17.61
N GLU A 129 -3.46 0.18 18.83
CA GLU A 129 -4.45 0.82 19.72
C GLU A 129 -4.98 2.11 19.09
N VAL A 130 -4.09 3.00 18.61
CA VAL A 130 -4.49 4.22 17.91
C VAL A 130 -5.35 3.88 16.69
N VAL A 131 -4.93 2.94 15.87
CA VAL A 131 -5.72 2.50 14.71
C VAL A 131 -7.11 2.04 15.14
N ARG A 132 -7.23 1.20 16.18
CA ARG A 132 -8.50 0.66 16.68
C ARG A 132 -9.43 1.75 17.22
N GLU A 133 -8.89 2.73 17.91
CA GLU A 133 -9.65 3.80 18.56
C GLU A 133 -10.21 4.86 17.58
N HIS A 134 -9.58 5.01 16.42
CA HIS A 134 -9.94 6.04 15.45
C HIS A 134 -10.84 5.51 14.32
N ALA A 135 -12.07 6.00 14.23
CA ALA A 135 -13.04 5.59 13.20
C ALA A 135 -12.64 6.01 11.78
N GLU A 136 -11.79 7.04 11.66
CA GLU A 136 -11.22 7.52 10.40
C GLU A 136 -10.34 6.47 9.71
N VAL A 137 -9.84 5.49 10.46
CA VAL A 137 -9.12 4.32 9.92
C VAL A 137 -10.12 3.17 9.83
N GLU A 138 -10.56 2.82 8.64
CA GLU A 138 -11.59 1.78 8.47
C GLU A 138 -10.98 0.39 8.34
N VAL A 139 -9.91 0.28 7.56
CA VAL A 139 -9.16 -0.96 7.35
C VAL A 139 -7.69 -0.67 7.59
N PHE A 140 -6.97 -1.60 8.22
CA PHE A 140 -5.54 -1.50 8.44
C PHE A 140 -4.93 -2.89 8.46
N LEU A 141 -4.24 -3.24 7.37
CA LEU A 141 -3.63 -4.54 7.14
C LEU A 141 -2.10 -4.41 7.18
N ALA A 142 -1.43 -5.43 7.69
CA ALA A 142 0.03 -5.53 7.69
C ALA A 142 0.48 -6.71 6.84
N TYR A 143 1.35 -6.42 5.88
CA TYR A 143 2.00 -7.41 5.03
C TYR A 143 3.53 -7.31 5.21
N HIS A 144 4.24 -8.43 5.06
CA HIS A 144 5.70 -8.45 5.04
C HIS A 144 6.20 -8.71 3.63
N SER A 145 7.29 -8.04 3.24
CA SER A 145 8.02 -8.33 2.00
C SER A 145 8.29 -9.83 1.84
N LEU A 146 7.94 -10.38 0.67
CA LEU A 146 8.22 -11.76 0.25
C LEU A 146 9.14 -11.78 -0.98
N LEU A 147 8.75 -11.08 -2.04
CA LEU A 147 9.58 -10.81 -3.23
C LEU A 147 9.57 -9.30 -3.48
N SER A 148 10.57 -8.60 -2.95
CA SER A 148 10.65 -7.14 -3.04
C SER A 148 12.09 -6.65 -2.96
N THR A 149 12.39 -5.52 -3.58
CA THR A 149 13.60 -4.73 -3.33
C THR A 149 13.46 -3.80 -2.11
N GLU A 150 12.25 -3.69 -1.56
CA GLU A 150 11.91 -2.91 -0.38
C GLU A 150 11.67 -3.87 0.81
N PRO A 151 12.65 -4.02 1.71
CA PRO A 151 12.50 -4.92 2.85
C PRO A 151 11.54 -4.35 3.90
N GLY A 152 11.02 -5.25 4.74
CA GLY A 152 10.20 -4.90 5.90
C GLY A 152 8.69 -5.09 5.68
N VAL A 153 7.92 -4.30 6.41
CA VAL A 153 6.45 -4.38 6.50
C VAL A 153 5.82 -3.29 5.64
N LEU A 154 4.85 -3.67 4.81
CA LEU A 154 3.92 -2.76 4.16
C LEU A 154 2.60 -2.75 4.94
N PHE A 155 2.18 -1.58 5.40
CA PHE A 155 0.83 -1.37 5.89
C PHE A 155 -0.06 -0.84 4.79
N VAL A 156 -1.26 -1.43 4.68
CA VAL A 156 -2.32 -1.03 3.76
C VAL A 156 -3.47 -0.51 4.62
N SER A 157 -3.69 0.80 4.59
CA SER A 157 -4.72 1.46 5.38
C SER A 157 -5.81 2.04 4.48
N GLY A 158 -7.05 1.61 4.65
CA GLY A 158 -8.21 2.08 3.91
C GLY A 158 -9.07 3.04 4.73
N PHE A 159 -9.55 4.11 4.10
CA PHE A 159 -10.39 5.12 4.74
C PHE A 159 -11.27 5.88 3.73
N SER A 160 -12.38 6.44 4.22
CA SER A 160 -13.36 7.17 3.40
C SER A 160 -13.50 8.66 3.73
N VAL A 161 -12.88 9.12 4.82
CA VAL A 161 -12.82 10.56 5.15
C VAL A 161 -11.85 11.31 4.24
N GLU A 162 -11.91 12.64 4.25
CA GLU A 162 -10.94 13.47 3.53
C GLU A 162 -9.49 13.13 3.96
N PRO A 163 -8.52 13.10 3.02
CA PRO A 163 -7.14 12.73 3.32
C PRO A 163 -6.50 13.50 4.48
N ASP A 164 -6.82 14.78 4.64
CA ASP A 164 -6.29 15.61 5.74
C ASP A 164 -6.87 15.20 7.10
N THR A 165 -8.15 14.81 7.13
CA THR A 165 -8.81 14.29 8.34
C THR A 165 -8.20 12.95 8.75
N TYR A 166 -7.97 12.04 7.79
CA TYR A 166 -7.27 10.78 8.05
C TYR A 166 -5.84 11.01 8.55
N GLN A 167 -5.08 11.92 7.92
CA GLN A 167 -3.71 12.24 8.33
C GLN A 167 -3.64 12.84 9.73
N ALA A 168 -4.66 13.58 10.18
CA ALA A 168 -4.71 14.17 11.52
C ALA A 168 -4.60 13.13 12.65
N VAL A 169 -5.05 11.89 12.42
CA VAL A 169 -4.88 10.77 13.37
C VAL A 169 -3.40 10.52 13.66
N PHE A 170 -2.55 10.62 12.64
CA PHE A 170 -1.13 10.28 12.68
C PHE A 170 -0.20 11.48 12.89
N THR A 171 -0.74 12.69 13.04
CA THR A 171 0.05 13.91 13.31
C THR A 171 -0.15 14.44 14.73
N SER A 172 -0.96 13.77 15.56
CA SER A 172 -1.15 14.15 16.95
C SER A 172 0.17 14.09 17.75
N PRO A 173 0.36 14.95 18.78
CA PRO A 173 1.57 14.92 19.61
C PRO A 173 1.83 13.54 20.25
N ALA A 174 0.78 12.83 20.65
CA ALA A 174 0.88 11.48 21.18
C ALA A 174 1.40 10.48 20.13
N TYR A 175 0.90 10.56 18.89
CA TYR A 175 1.38 9.69 17.83
C TYR A 175 2.80 10.02 17.37
N GLN A 176 3.20 11.29 17.39
CA GLN A 176 4.57 11.69 17.09
C GLN A 176 5.57 11.09 18.09
N GLU A 177 5.19 10.96 19.35
CA GLU A 177 6.00 10.25 20.35
C GLU A 177 6.11 8.75 20.05
N ILE A 178 5.04 8.11 19.56
CA ILE A 178 5.07 6.72 19.08
C ILE A 178 6.05 6.59 17.89
N VAL A 179 5.99 7.49 16.92
CA VAL A 179 6.91 7.50 15.76
C VAL A 179 8.36 7.67 16.20
N ARG A 180 8.62 8.57 17.15
CA ARG A 180 9.97 8.78 17.71
C ARG A 180 10.51 7.52 18.36
N GLN A 181 9.73 6.87 19.23
CA GLN A 181 10.11 5.59 19.86
C GLN A 181 10.40 4.51 18.81
N ALA A 182 9.57 4.45 17.76
CA ALA A 182 9.75 3.52 16.65
C ALA A 182 11.09 3.73 15.95
N GLY A 183 11.40 4.98 15.59
CA GLY A 183 12.65 5.38 14.94
C GLY A 183 13.90 5.05 15.77
N ASP A 184 13.89 5.45 17.05
CA ASP A 184 15.06 5.29 17.92
C ASP A 184 15.39 3.81 18.17
N THR A 185 14.36 2.97 18.33
CA THR A 185 14.53 1.61 18.85
C THR A 185 14.44 0.55 17.76
N TYR A 186 13.48 0.65 16.85
CA TYR A 186 13.04 -0.48 16.03
C TYR A 186 13.32 -0.33 14.54
N ILE A 187 13.18 0.88 13.99
CA ILE A 187 13.19 1.14 12.54
C ILE A 187 14.62 1.46 12.06
N THR A 188 14.97 1.07 10.84
CA THR A 188 16.26 1.43 10.20
C THR A 188 16.26 2.89 9.71
N ASP A 189 17.44 3.47 9.45
CA ASP A 189 17.55 4.86 8.97
C ASP A 189 16.94 5.10 7.57
N ARG A 190 16.62 4.02 6.83
CA ARG A 190 15.94 4.07 5.52
C ARG A 190 14.42 3.97 5.64
N GLY A 191 13.88 3.72 6.84
CA GLY A 191 12.72 2.84 7.03
C GLY A 191 11.36 3.50 7.25
N LEU A 192 11.05 4.63 6.62
CA LEU A 192 9.66 5.11 6.60
C LEU A 192 9.32 5.83 5.30
N TYR A 193 8.48 5.19 4.49
CA TYR A 193 7.88 5.82 3.34
C TYR A 193 6.36 5.71 3.42
N THR A 194 5.64 6.79 3.14
CA THR A 194 4.17 6.84 3.21
C THR A 194 3.64 7.62 2.02
N ARG A 195 2.61 7.08 1.36
CA ARG A 195 1.92 7.73 0.24
C ARG A 195 0.43 7.52 0.36
N ILE A 196 -0.34 8.54 0.01
CA ILE A 196 -1.81 8.47 -0.03
C ILE A 196 -2.27 8.41 -1.50
N TYR A 197 -3.28 7.58 -1.74
CA TYR A 197 -3.84 7.35 -3.03
C TYR A 197 -5.36 7.48 -3.00
N ALA A 198 -5.93 7.92 -4.12
CA ALA A 198 -7.36 7.89 -4.39
C ALA A 198 -7.67 6.79 -5.40
N ARG A 199 -8.74 6.05 -5.15
CA ARG A 199 -9.19 4.98 -6.05
C ARG A 199 -9.59 5.55 -7.40
N VAL A 200 -9.14 4.91 -8.46
CA VAL A 200 -9.61 5.19 -9.82
C VAL A 200 -10.97 4.52 -9.96
N THR A 201 -12.00 5.32 -10.25
CA THR A 201 -13.34 4.82 -10.57
C THR A 201 -13.50 4.85 -12.10
N ALA A 202 -13.99 3.75 -12.66
CA ALA A 202 -14.27 3.64 -14.09
C ALA A 202 -15.52 4.46 -14.48
#